data_AF-A0AAC8ZMN6-F1
#
_entry.id   AF-A0AAC8ZMN6-F1
#
_cell.length_a   1.000
_cell.length_b   1.000
_cell.length_c   1.000
_cell.angle_alpha   90.00
_cell.angle_beta   90.00
_cell.angle_gamma   90.00
#
_symmetry.space_group_name_H-M   'P 1'
#
loop_
_entity.id
_entity.type
_entity.pdbx_description
1 polymer ?
#
loop_
_entity_poly.entity_id
_entity_poly.type
_entity_poly.pdbx_seq_one_letter_code
_entity_poly.pdbx_strand_id
1 'polypeptide(L)'
;MNYAVFTYFRKNYNSDVKMVIEHFSLHLFGHINLIEWQRFIEECNQNTNLNLKLSGFDLNNEISNVEKVLDFVFDNISFHQLCYGSNFSISNHNDC
;
A
#
# COMPACT_ATOMS: atom_id res chain seq x y z
N MET A 1 -2.27 -6.53 9.70
CA MET A 1 -0.80 -6.44 9.58
C MET A 1 -0.27 -5.59 10.74
N ASN A 2 0.72 -6.08 11.48
CA ASN A 2 1.13 -5.54 12.78
C ASN A 2 1.78 -4.15 12.65
N TYR A 3 1.53 -3.26 13.62
CA TYR A 3 2.23 -1.99 13.88
C TYR A 3 3.77 -2.09 13.75
N ALA A 4 4.32 -3.29 13.93
CA ALA A 4 5.71 -3.66 13.70
C ALA A 4 6.24 -3.34 12.29
N VAL A 5 5.42 -3.48 11.23
CA VAL A 5 5.88 -3.21 9.85
C VAL A 5 6.12 -1.71 9.65
N PHE A 6 5.17 -0.87 10.03
CA PHE A 6 5.33 0.59 9.98
C PHE A 6 6.51 1.08 10.82
N THR A 7 6.70 0.47 12.00
CA THR A 7 7.79 0.83 12.91
C THR A 7 9.16 0.40 12.37
N TYR A 8 9.23 -0.75 11.70
CA TYR A 8 10.45 -1.22 11.02
C TYR A 8 10.81 -0.35 9.82
N PHE A 9 9.82 0.10 9.04
CA PHE A 9 10.04 1.02 7.92
C PHE A 9 10.57 2.38 8.39
N ARG A 10 9.96 2.98 9.43
CA ARG A 10 10.42 4.27 9.98
C ARG A 10 11.86 4.21 10.51
N LYS A 11 12.34 3.04 10.96
CA LYS A 11 13.74 2.86 11.38
C LYS A 11 14.73 2.81 10.21
N ASN A 12 14.29 2.46 9.00
CA ASN A 12 15.14 2.31 7.82
C ASN A 12 14.93 3.45 6.79
N TYR A 13 14.31 4.56 7.21
CA TYR A 13 13.99 5.70 6.36
C TYR A 13 15.21 6.35 5.68
N ASN A 14 16.39 6.18 6.28
CA ASN A 14 17.66 6.76 5.84
C ASN A 14 18.53 5.78 5.03
N SER A 15 17.95 4.70 4.50
CA SER A 15 18.68 3.79 3.61
C SER A 15 18.72 4.33 2.18
N ASP A 16 19.88 4.23 1.52
CA ASP A 16 20.03 4.51 0.08
C ASP A 16 19.49 3.36 -0.81
N VAL A 17 19.02 2.28 -0.20
CA VAL A 17 18.48 1.12 -0.91
C VAL A 17 17.03 1.39 -1.28
N LYS A 18 16.69 1.19 -2.57
CA LYS A 18 15.30 1.21 -3.03
C LYS A 18 14.51 0.07 -2.40
N MET A 19 13.39 0.40 -1.79
CA MET A 19 12.46 -0.56 -1.19
C MET A 19 11.10 -0.46 -1.87
N VAL A 20 10.39 -1.59 -1.88
CA VAL A 20 9.02 -1.69 -2.37
C VAL A 20 8.14 -2.24 -1.25
N ILE A 21 7.05 -1.55 -0.95
CA ILE A 21 6.02 -2.05 -0.03
C ILE A 21 5.00 -2.84 -0.85
N GLU A 22 4.92 -4.14 -0.57
CA GLU A 22 3.96 -5.03 -1.22
C GLU A 22 2.62 -5.07 -0.48
N HIS A 23 1.53 -5.26 -1.24
CA HIS A 23 0.18 -5.51 -0.72
C HIS A 23 -0.34 -4.48 0.29
N PHE A 24 0.00 -3.20 0.11
CA PHE A 24 -0.39 -2.16 1.07
C PHE A 24 -1.92 -1.96 1.17
N SER A 25 -2.68 -2.34 0.13
CA SER A 25 -4.15 -2.29 0.13
C SER A 25 -4.78 -3.25 1.15
N LEU A 26 -4.11 -4.34 1.52
CA LEU A 26 -4.60 -5.29 2.53
C LEU A 26 -4.73 -4.67 3.93
N HIS A 27 -4.14 -3.49 4.16
CA HIS A 27 -4.26 -2.76 5.43
C HIS A 27 -5.57 -2.00 5.55
N LEU A 28 -6.34 -1.91 4.47
CA LEU A 28 -7.69 -1.37 4.55
C LEU A 28 -8.66 -2.46 5.04
N PHE A 29 -8.18 -3.69 5.21
CA PHE A 29 -8.91 -4.82 5.74
C PHE A 29 -8.60 -5.02 7.23
N GLY A 30 -9.64 -5.04 8.06
CA GLY A 30 -9.56 -5.07 9.52
C GLY A 30 -9.58 -3.66 10.12
N HIS A 31 -9.94 -3.54 11.40
CA HIS A 31 -10.12 -2.29 12.16
C HIS A 31 -8.85 -1.41 12.25
N ILE A 32 -8.37 -0.92 11.10
CA ILE A 32 -7.21 -0.07 10.99
C ILE A 32 -7.66 1.38 11.09
N ASN A 33 -6.81 2.15 11.75
CA ASN A 33 -6.94 3.58 11.85
C ASN A 33 -6.65 4.19 10.47
N LEU A 34 -7.70 4.53 9.71
CA LEU A 34 -7.59 5.14 8.38
C LEU A 34 -6.65 6.35 8.37
N ILE A 35 -6.62 7.12 9.47
CA ILE A 35 -5.74 8.30 9.61
C ILE A 35 -4.26 7.88 9.60
N GLU A 36 -3.90 6.77 10.23
CA GLU A 36 -2.51 6.29 10.23
C GLU A 36 -2.10 5.77 8.85
N TRP A 37 -3.03 5.13 8.14
CA TRP A 37 -2.80 4.70 6.76
C TRP A 37 -2.60 5.90 5.83
N GLN A 38 -3.44 6.92 5.91
CA GLN A 38 -3.31 8.14 5.10
C GLN A 38 -1.98 8.85 5.38
N ARG A 39 -1.62 9.02 6.66
CA ARG A 39 -0.31 9.59 7.06
C ARG A 39 0.86 8.79 6.50
N PHE A 40 0.75 7.47 6.46
CA PHE A 40 1.80 6.64 5.89
C PHE A 40 1.99 6.86 4.38
N ILE A 41 0.90 7.02 3.63
CA ILE A 41 0.96 7.34 2.19
C ILE A 41 1.66 8.70 1.98
N GLU A 42 1.29 9.71 2.77
CA GLU A 42 1.94 11.03 2.74
C GLU A 42 3.44 10.94 3.09
N GLU A 43 3.80 10.14 4.10
CA GLU A 43 5.20 9.87 4.46
C GLU A 43 5.96 9.27 3.28
N CYS A 44 5.41 8.24 2.61
CA CYS A 44 6.07 7.57 1.48
C CYS A 44 6.46 8.53 0.35
N ASN A 45 5.65 9.55 0.07
CA ASN A 45 5.94 10.56 -0.94
C ASN A 45 7.17 11.41 -0.60
N GLN A 46 7.50 11.55 0.69
CA GLN A 46 8.69 12.28 1.14
C GLN A 46 9.99 11.46 0.98
N ASN A 47 9.90 10.15 0.69
CA ASN A 47 11.06 9.27 0.55
C ASN A 47 11.11 8.61 -0.82
N THR A 48 11.93 9.17 -1.71
CA THR A 48 12.07 8.69 -3.10
C THR A 48 12.66 7.29 -3.23
N ASN A 49 13.23 6.73 -2.16
CA ASN A 49 13.70 5.34 -2.15
C ASN A 49 12.57 4.34 -1.84
N LEU A 50 11.41 4.83 -1.38
CA LEU A 50 10.21 4.01 -1.17
C LEU A 50 9.34 4.01 -2.42
N ASN A 51 8.88 2.82 -2.79
CA ASN A 51 7.91 2.60 -3.85
C ASN A 51 6.75 1.77 -3.29
N LEU A 52 5.55 1.99 -3.81
CA LEU A 52 4.36 1.22 -3.47
C LEU A 52 3.93 0.33 -4.63
N LYS A 53 3.64 -0.92 -4.32
CA LYS A 53 3.04 -1.86 -5.26
C LYS A 53 1.52 -1.86 -5.10
N LEU A 54 0.82 -1.41 -6.12
CA LEU A 54 -0.64 -1.46 -6.24
C LEU A 54 -1.07 -2.90 -6.51
N SER A 55 -1.38 -3.67 -5.46
CA SER A 55 -1.70 -5.10 -5.54
C SER A 55 -2.55 -5.56 -4.36
N GLY A 56 -3.51 -6.47 -4.58
CA GLY A 56 -4.35 -7.04 -3.52
C GLY A 56 -5.55 -6.16 -3.13
N PHE A 57 -6.00 -5.28 -4.02
CA PHE A 57 -7.21 -4.45 -3.83
C PHE A 57 -8.49 -5.26 -4.10
N ASP A 58 -8.40 -6.20 -5.03
CA ASP A 58 -9.40 -7.18 -5.43
C ASP A 58 -9.73 -8.19 -4.32
N LEU A 59 -8.79 -8.41 -3.39
CA LEU A 59 -9.02 -9.20 -2.17
C LEU A 59 -9.91 -8.46 -1.14
N ASN A 60 -10.26 -7.20 -1.43
CA ASN A 60 -11.21 -6.44 -0.63
C ASN A 60 -12.63 -6.78 -1.10
N ASN A 61 -13.32 -7.65 -0.35
CA ASN A 61 -14.67 -8.13 -0.65
C ASN A 61 -15.75 -7.03 -0.71
N GLU A 62 -15.41 -5.78 -0.39
CA GLU A 62 -16.25 -4.60 -0.59
C GLU A 62 -15.62 -3.67 -1.64
N ILE A 63 -15.87 -4.00 -2.90
CA ILE A 63 -15.41 -3.29 -4.11
C ILE A 63 -15.75 -1.78 -4.09
N SER A 64 -16.72 -1.35 -3.27
CA SER A 64 -17.27 0.02 -3.27
C SER A 64 -16.31 1.14 -2.87
N ASN A 65 -15.13 0.82 -2.31
CA ASN A 65 -14.18 1.83 -1.84
C ASN A 65 -12.78 1.75 -2.48
N VAL A 66 -12.54 0.81 -3.41
CA VAL A 66 -11.22 0.67 -4.06
C VAL A 66 -10.86 1.92 -4.86
N GLU A 67 -11.80 2.47 -5.62
CA GLU A 67 -11.59 3.67 -6.43
C GLU A 67 -11.14 4.86 -5.56
N LYS A 68 -11.86 5.15 -4.47
CA LYS A 68 -11.53 6.26 -3.56
C LYS A 68 -10.16 6.12 -2.92
N VAL A 69 -9.76 4.89 -2.63
CA VAL A 69 -8.44 4.60 -2.07
C VAL A 69 -7.35 4.82 -3.11
N LEU A 70 -7.59 4.36 -4.34
CA LEU A 70 -6.66 4.59 -5.45
C LEU A 70 -6.55 6.09 -5.77
N ASP A 71 -7.66 6.82 -5.82
CA ASP A 71 -7.67 8.28 -5.97
C ASP A 71 -6.81 8.94 -4.90
N PHE A 72 -7.00 8.58 -3.63
CA PHE A 72 -6.18 9.12 -2.54
C PHE A 72 -4.69 8.81 -2.72
N VAL A 73 -4.33 7.60 -3.16
CA VAL A 73 -2.93 7.23 -3.42
C VAL A 73 -2.35 8.06 -4.56
N PHE A 74 -3.09 8.20 -5.67
CA PHE A 74 -2.65 8.96 -6.83
C PHE A 74 -2.50 10.46 -6.54
N ASP A 75 -3.35 11.00 -5.66
CA ASP A 75 -3.28 12.40 -5.24
C ASP A 75 -2.08 12.69 -4.32
N ASN A 76 -1.58 11.68 -3.61
CA ASN A 76 -0.61 11.87 -2.53
C ASN A 76 0.77 11.24 -2.76
N ILE A 77 0.93 10.40 -3.78
CA ILE A 77 2.21 9.76 -4.13
C ILE A 77 2.56 9.99 -5.59
N SER A 78 3.82 10.34 -5.85
CA SER A 78 4.35 10.44 -7.20
C SER A 78 4.15 9.15 -7.99
N PHE A 79 3.63 9.26 -9.22
CA PHE A 79 3.46 8.14 -10.14
C PHE A 79 4.75 7.30 -10.32
N HIS A 80 5.92 7.93 -10.25
CA HIS A 80 7.22 7.23 -10.38
C HIS A 80 7.54 6.29 -9.21
N GLN A 81 6.84 6.45 -8.09
CA GLN A 81 6.94 5.58 -6.92
C GLN A 81 5.88 4.48 -6.92
N LEU A 82 5.02 4.41 -7.93
CA LEU A 82 3.96 3.42 -8.02
C LEU A 82 4.31 2.34 -9.04
N CYS A 83 4.06 1.09 -8.69
CA CYS A 83 4.10 -0.02 -9.62
C CYS A 83 2.85 -0.89 -9.48
N TYR A 84 2.38 -1.47 -10.58
CA TYR A 84 1.24 -2.39 -10.55
C TYR A 84 1.71 -3.81 -10.26
N GLY A 85 0.94 -4.57 -9.47
CA GLY A 85 1.12 -6.00 -9.29
C GLY A 85 -0.21 -6.74 -9.23
N SER A 86 -0.38 -7.77 -10.04
CA SER A 86 -1.64 -8.51 -10.13
C SER A 86 -1.97 -9.35 -8.90
N ASN A 87 -0.97 -9.66 -8.06
CA ASN A 87 -1.11 -10.58 -6.93
C ASN A 87 -1.64 -11.99 -7.34
N PHE A 88 -1.40 -12.39 -8.58
CA PHE A 88 -1.65 -13.76 -9.05
C PHE A 88 -0.71 -14.76 -8.35
N SER A 89 -1.17 -15.95 -7.93
CA SER A 89 -2.52 -16.54 -8.11
C SER A 89 -3.47 -16.28 -6.95
N ILE A 90 -3.06 -15.54 -5.91
CA ILE A 90 -3.85 -15.34 -4.69
C ILE A 90 -5.16 -14.60 -5.01
N SER A 91 -5.08 -13.60 -5.88
CA SER A 91 -6.22 -12.87 -6.43
C SER A 91 -7.24 -13.73 -7.19
N ASN A 92 -6.86 -14.95 -7.59
CA ASN A 92 -7.67 -15.85 -8.40
C ASN A 92 -8.30 -17.00 -7.59
N HIS A 93 -8.31 -16.91 -6.26
CA HIS A 93 -8.67 -18.04 -5.39
C HIS A 93 -10.15 -18.45 -5.46
N ASN A 94 -11.02 -17.66 -6.09
CA ASN A 94 -12.46 -17.93 -6.21
C ASN A 94 -12.92 -18.40 -7.60
N ASP A 95 -12.00 -18.54 -8.58
CA ASP A 95 -12.34 -18.91 -9.97
C ASP A 95 -12.13 -20.42 -10.27
N CYS A 96 -12.15 -21.28 -9.24
CA CYS A 96 -12.09 -22.74 -9.36
C CYS A 96 -13.26 -23.42 -8.64
#